data_AF-A0A8K1CSL3-F1
#
_entry.id   AF-A0A8K1CSL3-F1
#
_cell.length_a   1.000
_cell.length_b   1.000
_cell.length_c   1.000
_cell.angle_alpha   90.00
_cell.angle_beta   90.00
_cell.angle_gamma   90.00
#
_symmetry.space_group_name_H-M   'P 1'
#
loop_
_entity.id
_entity.type
_entity.pdbx_description
1 polymer ?
#
loop_
_entity_poly.entity_id
_entity_poly.type
_entity_poly.pdbx_seq_one_letter_code
_entity_poly.pdbx_strand_id
1 'polypeptide(L)'
;MVLSKEQHDELCVSYASLILFDGEAELTSDALTTVIKASGNEVEPYWPTLFAGLLSKEGKVLELISSGGPAAGAAAASGAAAGGAAVEAEKEEEKVEEEEADLGGGMDMFGGGGSDY
;
A
#
# COMPACT_ATOMS: atom_id res chain seq x y z
N MET A 1 14.53 12.70 -17.83
CA MET A 1 13.37 12.58 -16.92
C MET A 1 13.86 12.96 -15.52
N VAL A 2 13.03 13.59 -14.70
CA VAL A 2 13.35 13.92 -13.30
C VAL A 2 12.42 13.09 -12.43
N LEU A 3 12.97 12.42 -11.41
CA LEU A 3 12.18 11.66 -10.44
C LEU A 3 11.46 12.64 -9.49
N SER A 4 10.25 12.30 -9.03
CA SER A 4 9.69 12.97 -7.86
C SER A 4 10.52 12.63 -6.61
N LYS A 5 10.40 13.44 -5.54
CA LYS A 5 11.03 13.09 -4.25
C LYS A 5 10.53 11.72 -3.75
N GLU A 6 9.24 11.47 -3.87
CA GLU A 6 8.61 10.20 -3.48
C GLU A 6 9.23 9.00 -4.22
N GLN A 7 9.39 9.10 -5.55
CA GLN A 7 10.05 8.07 -6.36
C GLN A 7 11.54 7.92 -6.03
N HIS A 8 12.24 9.01 -5.74
CA HIS A 8 13.63 8.99 -5.30
C HIS A 8 13.77 8.25 -3.96
N ASP A 9 12.90 8.54 -2.99
CA ASP A 9 12.93 7.98 -1.65
C ASP A 9 12.55 6.48 -1.67
N GLU A 10 11.49 6.12 -2.40
CA GLU A 10 11.11 4.72 -2.67
C GLU A 10 12.28 3.93 -3.27
N LEU A 11 12.92 4.46 -4.31
CA LEU A 11 14.06 3.81 -4.96
C LEU A 11 15.24 3.67 -3.99
N CYS A 12 15.58 4.71 -3.22
CA CYS A 12 16.65 4.66 -2.22
C CYS A 12 16.43 3.56 -1.18
N VAL A 13 15.21 3.41 -0.64
CA VAL A 13 14.92 2.35 0.34
C VAL A 13 14.86 0.97 -0.31
N SER A 14 14.39 0.86 -1.57
CA SER A 14 14.43 -0.41 -2.30
C SER A 14 15.87 -0.89 -2.55
N TYR A 15 16.78 0.00 -2.98
CA TYR A 15 18.19 -0.34 -3.17
C TYR A 15 18.90 -0.62 -1.84
N ALA A 16 18.63 0.13 -0.77
CA ALA A 16 19.15 -0.18 0.56
C ALA A 16 18.68 -1.57 1.05
N SER A 17 17.44 -1.96 0.74
CA SER A 17 16.91 -3.28 1.07
C SER A 17 17.62 -4.40 0.29
N LEU A 18 17.89 -4.19 -1.00
CA LEU A 18 18.64 -5.14 -1.82
C LEU A 18 20.10 -5.28 -1.35
N ILE A 19 20.75 -4.19 -0.95
CA ILE A 19 22.13 -4.19 -0.41
C ILE A 19 22.21 -4.97 0.90
N LEU A 20 21.26 -4.77 1.83
CA LEU A 20 21.23 -5.53 3.09
C LEU A 20 20.93 -7.02 2.84
N PHE A 21 20.05 -7.34 1.90
CA PHE A 21 19.75 -8.71 1.53
C PHE A 21 20.96 -9.44 0.90
N ASP A 22 21.67 -8.81 -0.04
CA ASP A 22 22.89 -9.34 -0.67
C ASP A 22 24.04 -9.48 0.34
N GLY A 23 24.11 -8.59 1.34
CA GLY A 23 25.05 -8.65 2.46
C GLY A 23 24.65 -9.58 3.61
N GLU A 24 23.63 -10.43 3.45
CA GLU A 24 23.08 -11.35 4.46
C GLU A 24 22.72 -10.67 5.82
N ALA A 25 22.32 -9.40 5.78
CA ALA A 25 22.07 -8.56 6.95
C ALA A 25 20.56 -8.36 7.26
N GLU A 26 20.23 -8.12 8.53
CA GLU A 26 18.85 -7.93 8.98
C GLU A 26 18.20 -6.65 8.41
N LEU A 27 17.03 -6.80 7.78
CA LEU A 27 16.22 -5.72 7.21
C LEU A 27 15.44 -4.94 8.28
N THR A 28 16.17 -4.24 9.15
CA THR A 28 15.60 -3.32 10.15
C THR A 28 15.54 -1.88 9.64
N SER A 29 14.63 -1.08 10.21
CA SER A 29 14.49 0.35 9.87
C SER A 29 15.78 1.14 10.12
N ASP A 30 16.51 0.81 11.19
CA ASP A 30 17.81 1.42 11.52
C ASP A 30 18.93 0.99 10.56
N ALA A 31 18.98 -0.28 10.15
CA ALA A 31 19.94 -0.76 9.15
C ALA A 31 19.71 -0.09 7.79
N LEU A 32 18.45 -0.03 7.32
CA LEU A 32 18.06 0.68 6.10
C LEU A 32 18.47 2.16 6.18
N THR A 33 18.09 2.84 7.27
CA THR A 33 18.45 4.25 7.52
C THR A 33 19.97 4.47 7.53
N THR A 34 20.74 3.50 8.02
CA THR A 34 22.21 3.57 8.05
C THR A 34 22.81 3.46 6.65
N VAL A 35 22.34 2.51 5.82
CA VAL A 35 22.80 2.36 4.43
C VAL A 35 22.46 3.59 3.59
N ILE A 36 21.25 4.14 3.73
CA ILE A 36 20.79 5.35 3.03
C ILE A 36 21.67 6.57 3.38
N LYS A 37 21.96 6.78 4.67
CA LYS A 37 22.86 7.85 5.11
C LYS A 37 24.30 7.64 4.64
N ALA A 38 24.78 6.39 4.61
CA ALA A 38 26.10 6.05 4.09
C ALA A 38 26.22 6.28 2.57
N SER A 39 25.13 6.16 1.80
CA SER A 39 25.10 6.52 0.38
C SER A 39 24.97 8.04 0.13
N GLY A 40 24.90 8.87 1.17
CA GLY A 40 24.75 10.32 1.06
C GLY A 40 23.33 10.80 0.75
N ASN A 41 22.33 9.91 0.84
CA ASN A 41 20.93 10.24 0.58
C ASN A 41 20.16 10.50 1.88
N GLU A 42 19.02 11.20 1.75
CA GLU A 42 18.03 11.37 2.81
C GLU A 42 16.67 10.92 2.26
N VAL A 43 15.86 10.27 3.09
CA VAL A 43 14.49 9.84 2.76
C VAL A 43 13.55 10.10 3.93
N GLU A 44 12.25 10.15 3.68
CA GLU A 44 11.27 10.28 4.76
C GLU A 44 11.24 9.04 5.69
N PRO A 45 11.28 9.20 7.04
CA PRO A 45 11.39 8.08 8.01
C PRO A 45 10.29 7.02 7.96
N TYR A 46 9.20 7.31 7.26
CA TYR A 46 8.16 6.35 6.92
C TYR A 46 8.69 5.19 6.06
N TRP A 47 9.53 5.48 5.06
CA TRP A 47 9.97 4.47 4.08
C TRP A 47 10.80 3.34 4.67
N PRO A 48 11.87 3.58 5.47
CA PRO A 48 12.63 2.48 6.10
C PRO A 48 11.76 1.62 7.02
N THR A 49 10.78 2.23 7.69
CA THR A 49 9.86 1.54 8.59
C THR A 49 8.85 0.67 7.81
N LEU A 50 8.32 1.16 6.69
CA LEU A 50 7.45 0.40 5.79
C LEU A 50 8.19 -0.80 5.17
N PHE A 51 9.40 -0.59 4.64
CA PHE A 51 10.17 -1.65 3.99
C PHE A 51 10.62 -2.74 4.99
N ALA A 52 11.07 -2.35 6.19
CA ALA A 52 11.36 -3.32 7.25
C ALA A 52 10.12 -4.16 7.62
N GLY A 53 8.93 -3.54 7.70
CA GLY A 53 7.67 -4.26 7.93
C GLY A 53 7.31 -5.21 6.79
N LEU A 54 7.37 -4.74 5.54
CA LEU A 54 7.02 -5.49 4.33
C LEU A 54 7.95 -6.70 4.08
N LEU A 55 9.25 -6.52 4.31
CA LEU A 55 10.30 -7.51 4.03
C LEU A 55 10.70 -8.36 5.25
N SER A 56 10.04 -8.16 6.40
CA SER A 56 10.24 -8.90 7.65
C SER A 56 10.08 -10.42 7.56
N LYS A 57 9.49 -10.94 6.47
CA LYS A 57 9.31 -12.37 6.24
C LYS A 57 10.49 -12.95 5.45
N GLU A 58 11.07 -14.02 5.98
CA GLU A 58 12.11 -14.81 5.32
C GLU A 58 11.68 -15.20 3.89
N GLY A 59 12.62 -15.10 2.94
CA GLY A 59 12.37 -15.36 1.52
C GLY A 59 11.55 -14.30 0.77
N LYS A 60 10.91 -13.32 1.44
CA LYS A 60 10.01 -12.35 0.78
C LYS A 60 10.70 -11.47 -0.26
N VAL A 61 11.97 -11.12 -0.03
CA VAL A 61 12.79 -10.40 -1.01
C VAL A 61 12.96 -11.22 -2.30
N LEU A 62 13.32 -12.51 -2.18
CA LEU A 62 13.44 -13.42 -3.33
C LEU A 62 12.10 -13.64 -4.05
N GLU A 63 11.01 -13.77 -3.30
CA GLU A 63 9.65 -13.91 -3.85
C GLU A 63 9.29 -12.71 -4.74
N LEU A 64 9.54 -11.49 -4.26
CA LEU A 64 9.26 -10.25 -4.98
C LEU A 64 10.15 -10.07 -6.22
N ILE A 65 11.46 -10.37 -6.11
CA ILE A 65 12.37 -10.30 -7.26
C ILE A 65 12.01 -11.35 -8.32
N SER A 66 11.74 -12.60 -7.91
CA SER A 66 11.50 -13.73 -8.82
C SER A 66 10.14 -13.65 -9.52
N SER A 67 9.17 -12.93 -8.95
CA SER A 67 7.87 -12.66 -9.56
C SER A 67 7.86 -11.42 -10.48
N GLY A 68 8.99 -10.72 -10.61
CA GLY A 68 9.13 -9.47 -11.39
C GLY A 68 8.75 -8.20 -10.61
N GLY A 69 8.16 -8.35 -9.43
CA GLY A 69 7.80 -7.27 -8.50
C GLY A 69 6.65 -6.37 -8.98
N PRO A 70 6.12 -5.50 -8.08
CA PRO A 70 5.35 -4.35 -8.52
C PRO A 70 6.28 -3.42 -9.32
N ALA A 71 5.91 -3.08 -10.56
CA ALA A 71 6.74 -2.27 -11.43
C ALA A 71 6.87 -0.84 -10.89
N ALA A 72 8.08 -0.46 -10.47
CA ALA A 72 8.43 0.88 -9.99
C ALA A 72 8.09 1.94 -11.05
N GLY A 73 6.98 2.65 -10.84
CA GLY A 73 6.37 3.53 -11.83
C GLY A 73 4.83 3.55 -11.79
N ALA A 74 4.19 2.51 -11.26
CA ALA A 74 2.76 2.55 -10.92
C ALA A 74 2.55 3.18 -9.54
N ALA A 75 2.17 4.47 -9.50
CA ALA A 75 1.85 5.15 -8.25
C ALA A 75 0.72 4.44 -7.50
N ALA A 76 1.00 3.99 -6.27
CA ALA A 76 0.03 3.29 -5.44
C ALA A 76 -1.04 4.25 -4.90
N ALA A 77 -2.22 4.24 -5.52
CA ALA A 77 -3.37 4.96 -4.97
C ALA A 77 -3.69 4.41 -3.57
N SER A 78 -3.82 5.30 -2.58
CA SER A 78 -4.01 4.93 -1.17
C SER A 78 -5.35 4.24 -0.93
N GLY A 79 -5.34 2.90 -0.96
CA GLY A 79 -6.56 2.07 -0.96
C GLY A 79 -6.43 0.77 -0.17
N ALA A 80 -6.63 0.87 1.15
CA ALA A 80 -7.04 -0.15 2.12
C ALA A 80 -6.67 -1.65 1.96
N ALA A 81 -6.07 -2.16 3.04
CA ALA A 81 -6.20 -3.53 3.57
C ALA A 81 -5.47 -4.68 2.84
N ALA A 82 -5.37 -5.81 3.56
CA ALA A 82 -4.58 -6.97 3.17
C ALA A 82 -5.47 -8.20 2.97
N GLY A 83 -5.11 -9.03 1.99
CA GLY A 83 -5.72 -10.33 1.73
C GLY A 83 -5.09 -10.96 0.49
N GLY A 84 -4.46 -12.12 0.64
CA GLY A 84 -3.91 -12.89 -0.48
C GLY A 84 -4.70 -14.17 -0.69
N ALA A 85 -5.03 -14.48 -1.95
CA ALA A 85 -5.52 -15.77 -2.40
C ALA A 85 -5.14 -15.97 -3.89
N ALA A 86 -5.23 -17.21 -4.38
CA ALA A 86 -4.81 -17.58 -5.72
C ALA A 86 -5.88 -17.31 -6.80
N VAL A 87 -5.44 -17.43 -8.06
CA VAL A 87 -6.28 -17.38 -9.27
C VAL A 87 -7.18 -18.63 -9.36
N GLU A 88 -8.47 -18.43 -9.64
CA GLU A 88 -9.26 -19.33 -10.49
C GLU A 88 -10.44 -18.55 -11.11
N ALA A 89 -11.04 -19.04 -12.20
CA ALA A 89 -12.06 -18.32 -12.97
C ALA A 89 -13.01 -19.26 -13.72
N GLU A 90 -14.33 -18.98 -13.70
CA GLU A 90 -15.28 -19.11 -14.83
C GLU A 90 -16.76 -18.81 -14.44
N LYS A 91 -17.57 -18.37 -15.44
CA LYS A 91 -19.07 -18.29 -15.52
C LYS A 91 -19.80 -17.22 -14.66
N GLU A 92 -20.70 -16.37 -15.20
CA GLU A 92 -22.00 -16.56 -15.93
C GLU A 92 -23.13 -17.11 -15.02
N GLU A 93 -24.41 -16.69 -14.98
CA GLU A 93 -25.23 -15.57 -15.54
C GLU A 93 -26.61 -15.54 -14.77
N GLU A 94 -27.54 -14.56 -14.77
CA GLU A 94 -27.60 -13.18 -15.32
C GLU A 94 -28.50 -12.21 -14.49
N LYS A 95 -29.78 -12.52 -14.22
CA LYS A 95 -30.86 -11.57 -13.78
C LYS A 95 -31.85 -12.14 -12.75
N VAL A 96 -32.49 -11.25 -11.96
CA VAL A 96 -33.96 -10.96 -11.88
C VAL A 96 -34.14 -9.52 -11.32
N GLU A 97 -35.20 -8.81 -11.70
CA GLU A 97 -35.54 -7.41 -11.33
C GLU A 97 -36.78 -7.29 -10.41
N GLU A 98 -36.91 -6.14 -9.73
CA GLU A 98 -38.10 -5.51 -9.11
C GLU A 98 -38.86 -6.21 -7.94
N GLU A 99 -39.56 -5.51 -7.03
CA GLU A 99 -39.64 -4.04 -6.80
C GLU A 99 -38.63 -3.59 -5.71
N GLU A 100 -38.87 -3.17 -4.45
CA GLU A 100 -40.07 -2.82 -3.65
C GLU A 100 -39.84 -1.48 -2.90
N ALA A 101 -40.91 -0.76 -2.53
CA ALA A 101 -40.92 0.41 -1.64
C ALA A 101 -40.13 0.21 -0.31
N ASP A 102 -39.52 1.21 0.33
CA ASP A 102 -39.98 2.60 0.53
C ASP A 102 -38.83 3.63 0.47
N LEU A 103 -39.06 4.73 -0.25
CA LEU A 103 -38.14 5.88 -0.37
C LEU A 103 -38.91 7.21 -0.15
N GLY A 104 -39.81 7.26 0.85
CA GLY A 104 -40.87 8.27 0.96
C GLY A 104 -41.12 8.91 2.33
N GLY A 105 -40.14 9.01 3.24
CA GLY A 105 -40.32 9.63 4.56
C GLY A 105 -39.13 10.46 5.06
N GLY A 106 -39.15 11.78 4.86
CA GLY A 106 -38.08 12.69 5.32
C GLY A 106 -38.32 13.28 6.71
N MET A 107 -37.23 13.59 7.43
CA MET A 107 -37.27 14.37 8.68
C MET A 107 -36.01 15.24 8.90
N ASP A 108 -34.83 14.64 8.98
CA ASP A 108 -33.68 15.25 9.68
C ASP A 108 -32.66 16.03 8.82
N MET A 109 -33.10 16.92 7.91
CA MET A 109 -32.14 17.79 7.19
C MET A 109 -32.56 19.23 6.85
N PHE A 110 -33.75 19.73 7.25
CA PHE A 110 -34.03 21.17 7.10
C PHE A 110 -35.09 21.75 8.05
N GLY A 111 -34.69 22.71 8.89
CA GLY A 111 -35.46 23.96 8.95
C GLY A 111 -36.59 24.18 9.96
N GLY A 112 -36.67 23.44 11.08
CA GLY A 112 -37.21 23.96 12.36
C GLY A 112 -38.73 24.15 12.59
N GLY A 113 -39.10 24.20 13.88
CA GLY A 113 -40.45 24.57 14.36
C GLY A 113 -40.98 23.67 15.50
N GLY A 114 -41.26 24.25 16.66
CA GLY A 114 -41.82 23.58 17.86
C GLY A 114 -40.76 22.79 18.66
N SER A 115 -40.51 23.03 19.96
CA SER A 115 -41.40 23.09 21.14
C SER A 115 -41.84 21.72 21.67
N ASP A 116 -41.03 21.13 22.54
CA ASP A 116 -41.42 20.89 23.95
C ASP A 116 -40.16 20.60 24.80
N TYR A 117 -40.33 20.66 26.13
CA TYR A 117 -39.34 20.46 27.22
C TYR A 117 -38.06 21.32 27.19
#